data_AF-A0A3C2D464-F1
#
_entry.id   AF-A0A3C2D464-F1
#
_cell.length_a   1.000
_cell.length_b   1.000
_cell.length_c   1.000
_cell.angle_alpha   90.00
_cell.angle_beta   90.00
_cell.angle_gamma   90.00
#
_symmetry.space_group_name_H-M   'P 1'
#
loop_
_entity.id
_entity.type
_entity.pdbx_description
1 polymer ?
#
loop_
_entity_poly.entity_id
_entity_poly.type
_entity_poly.pdbx_seq_one_letter_code
_entity_poly.pdbx_strand_id
1 'polypeptide(L)'
;MSWKVIVFLILAVLLVIFTVQNQLLLNIRFFHWEITDVPVAYVLVFGLIFGFLLAMMMQIPTIIKLRRELRKVIREIESSEKIEPSKDEEGGLEDVSMGNDYKGGFFNE
;
A
#
# COMPACT_ATOMS: atom_id res chain seq x y z
N MET A 1 -5.73 -12.63 13.92
CA MET A 1 -4.32 -12.16 14.02
C MET A 1 -3.40 -13.17 14.71
N SER A 2 -3.86 -13.92 15.71
CA SER A 2 -3.00 -14.77 16.57
C SER A 2 -2.36 -16.00 15.89
N TRP A 3 -3.03 -16.65 14.93
CA TRP A 3 -2.49 -17.83 14.24
C TRP A 3 -1.18 -17.56 13.49
N LYS A 4 -1.07 -16.38 12.84
CA LYS A 4 0.14 -15.99 12.09
C LYS A 4 1.36 -15.91 13.01
N VAL A 5 1.18 -15.40 14.22
CA VAL A 5 2.24 -15.31 15.24
C VAL A 5 2.66 -16.70 15.70
N ILE A 6 1.69 -17.60 15.95
CA ILE A 6 1.97 -19.01 16.29
C ILE A 6 2.79 -19.69 15.19
N VAL A 7 2.39 -19.55 13.93
CA VAL A 7 3.11 -20.15 12.79
C VAL A 7 4.51 -19.58 12.66
N PHE A 8 4.67 -18.27 12.82
CA PHE A 8 5.97 -17.62 12.73
C PHE A 8 6.90 -18.05 13.87
N LEU A 9 6.36 -18.22 15.09
CA LEU A 9 7.10 -18.72 16.24
C LEU A 9 7.58 -20.15 16.02
N ILE A 10 6.69 -21.03 15.52
CA ILE A 10 7.06 -22.41 15.17
C ILE A 10 8.16 -22.41 14.11
N LEU A 11 8.02 -21.60 13.06
CA LEU A 11 9.02 -21.48 12.00
C LEU A 11 10.37 -20.98 12.54
N ALA A 12 10.36 -19.98 13.42
CA ALA A 12 11.57 -19.44 14.04
C ALA A 12 12.29 -20.48 14.91
N VAL A 13 11.54 -21.22 15.74
CA VAL A 13 12.10 -22.32 16.54
C VAL A 13 12.70 -23.40 15.64
N LEU A 14 12.00 -23.77 14.56
CA LEU A 14 12.51 -24.73 13.58
C LEU A 14 13.83 -24.25 12.96
N LEU A 15 13.92 -22.96 12.61
CA LEU A 15 15.13 -22.34 12.07
C LEU A 15 16.29 -22.40 13.05
N VAL A 16 16.05 -22.10 14.34
CA VAL A 16 17.09 -22.18 15.38
C VAL A 16 17.58 -23.62 15.56
N ILE A 17 16.66 -24.59 15.63
CA ILE A 17 17.01 -26.01 15.72
C ILE A 17 17.84 -26.41 14.49
N PHE A 18 17.39 -26.00 13.30
CA PHE A 18 18.11 -26.21 12.06
C PHE A 18 19.52 -25.61 12.12
N THR A 19 19.70 -24.37 12.59
CA THR A 19 21.03 -23.76 12.66
C THR A 19 21.96 -24.45 13.66
N VAL A 20 21.42 -24.89 14.81
CA VAL A 20 22.22 -25.51 15.88
C VAL A 20 22.61 -26.94 15.53
N GLN A 21 21.67 -27.72 14.97
CA GLN A 21 21.91 -29.12 14.63
C GLN A 21 22.63 -29.28 13.28
N ASN A 22 22.43 -28.34 12.36
CA ASN A 22 22.95 -28.43 11.00
C ASN A 22 24.20 -27.55 10.86
N GLN A 23 25.35 -28.12 11.27
CA GLN A 23 26.67 -27.52 11.05
C GLN A 23 27.20 -27.77 9.63
N LEU A 24 26.34 -28.12 8.66
CA LEU A 24 26.77 -28.24 7.28
C LEU A 24 27.30 -26.89 6.79
N LEU A 25 28.57 -26.91 6.42
CA LEU A 25 29.27 -25.80 5.81
C LEU A 25 29.20 -26.00 4.29
N LEU A 26 28.68 -25.00 3.60
CA LEU A 26 28.61 -24.99 2.15
C LEU A 26 29.79 -24.22 1.58
N ASN A 27 30.34 -24.77 0.50
CA ASN A 27 31.27 -24.08 -0.37
C ASN A 27 30.49 -23.52 -1.56
N ILE A 28 30.34 -22.20 -1.60
CA ILE A 28 29.59 -21.51 -2.64
C ILE A 28 30.57 -21.02 -3.69
N ARG A 29 30.54 -21.65 -4.87
CA ARG A 29 31.27 -21.17 -6.05
C ARG A 29 30.34 -20.43 -6.98
N PHE A 30 30.57 -19.13 -7.13
CA PHE A 30 29.82 -18.25 -8.01
C PHE A 30 30.75 -17.68 -9.09
N PHE A 31 30.73 -18.29 -10.27
CA PHE A 31 31.59 -17.95 -11.39
C PHE A 31 33.09 -17.99 -11.00
N HIS A 32 33.70 -16.85 -10.67
CA HIS A 32 35.10 -16.76 -10.20
C HIS A 32 35.24 -16.50 -8.69
N TRP A 33 34.14 -16.37 -7.96
CA TRP A 33 34.17 -16.19 -6.51
C TRP A 33 33.92 -17.52 -5.81
N GLU A 34 34.74 -17.81 -4.81
CA GLU A 34 34.56 -18.97 -3.94
C GLU A 34 34.47 -18.47 -2.51
N ILE A 35 33.34 -18.78 -1.86
CA ILE A 35 33.13 -18.50 -0.45
C ILE A 35 33.04 -19.85 0.25
N THR A 36 34.07 -20.15 1.04
CA THR A 36 34.16 -21.37 1.83
C THR A 36 33.44 -21.20 3.16
N ASP A 37 33.06 -22.33 3.75
CA ASP A 37 32.61 -22.41 5.13
C ASP A 37 31.37 -21.55 5.46
N VAL A 38 30.42 -21.47 4.52
CA VAL A 38 29.18 -20.74 4.73
C VAL A 38 28.12 -21.66 5.35
N PRO A 39 27.63 -21.40 6.58
CA PRO A 39 26.49 -22.11 7.11
C PRO A 39 25.27 -22.05 6.19
N VAL A 40 24.63 -23.20 5.96
CA VAL A 40 23.40 -23.30 5.12
C VAL A 40 22.33 -22.29 5.55
N ALA A 41 22.23 -22.04 6.86
CA ALA A 41 21.27 -21.10 7.43
C ALA A 41 21.39 -19.68 6.84
N TYR A 42 22.61 -19.18 6.60
CA TYR A 42 22.79 -17.86 6.00
C TYR A 42 22.25 -17.82 4.58
N VAL A 43 22.54 -18.84 3.77
CA VAL A 43 22.04 -18.93 2.39
C VAL A 43 20.51 -18.92 2.36
N LEU A 44 19.87 -19.67 3.28
CA LEU A 44 18.41 -19.70 3.40
C LEU A 44 17.83 -18.35 3.80
N VAL A 45 18.40 -17.69 4.81
CA VAL A 45 17.93 -16.38 5.29
C VAL A 45 18.08 -15.33 4.18
N PHE A 46 19.25 -15.28 3.52
CA PHE A 46 19.47 -14.37 2.40
C PHE A 46 18.52 -14.68 1.24
N GLY A 47 18.33 -15.95 0.89
CA GLY A 47 17.38 -16.37 -0.15
C GLY A 47 15.95 -15.95 0.16
N LEU A 48 15.51 -16.10 1.42
CA LEU A 48 14.20 -15.65 1.88
C LEU A 48 14.04 -14.13 1.76
N ILE A 49 15.03 -13.37 2.22
CA ILE A 49 15.02 -11.90 2.14
C ILE A 49 14.98 -11.46 0.67
N PHE A 50 15.81 -12.04 -0.19
CA PHE A 50 15.82 -11.74 -1.62
C PHE A 50 14.49 -12.10 -2.29
N GLY A 51 13.95 -13.29 -2.01
CA GLY A 51 12.65 -13.71 -2.53
C GLY A 51 11.51 -12.79 -2.09
N PHE A 52 11.50 -12.40 -0.81
CA PHE A 52 10.54 -11.42 -0.28
C PHE A 52 10.68 -10.05 -0.97
N LEU A 53 11.91 -9.59 -1.18
CA LEU A 53 12.18 -8.31 -1.82
C LEU A 53 11.72 -8.33 -3.29
N LEU A 54 11.98 -9.41 -4.01
CA LEU A 54 11.49 -9.62 -5.38
C LEU A 54 9.97 -9.66 -5.43
N ALA A 55 9.32 -10.36 -4.49
CA ALA A 55 7.87 -10.40 -4.41
C ALA A 55 7.28 -8.99 -4.16
N MET A 56 7.86 -8.22 -3.24
CA MET A 56 7.48 -6.82 -3.04
C MET A 56 7.65 -6.00 -4.32
N MET A 57 8.77 -6.15 -5.01
CA MET A 57 9.06 -5.41 -6.24
C MET A 57 8.03 -5.73 -7.34
N MET A 58 7.61 -6.99 -7.46
CA MET A 58 6.53 -7.39 -8.38
C MET A 58 5.14 -6.85 -7.97
N GLN A 59 4.92 -6.55 -6.69
CA GLN A 59 3.64 -6.01 -6.20
C GLN A 59 3.44 -4.52 -6.54
N ILE A 60 4.53 -3.76 -6.70
CA ILE A 60 4.51 -2.31 -7.02
C ILE A 60 3.63 -1.96 -8.23
N PRO A 61 3.80 -2.57 -9.43
CA PRO A 61 2.98 -2.23 -10.59
C PRO A 61 1.48 -2.46 -10.37
N THR A 62 1.12 -3.50 -9.62
CA THR A 62 -0.28 -3.81 -9.28
C THR A 62 -0.90 -2.71 -8.43
N ILE A 63 -0.17 -2.22 -7.42
CA ILE A 63 -0.61 -1.13 -6.55
C ILE A 63 -0.76 0.17 -7.35
N ILE A 64 0.15 0.44 -8.29
CA ILE A 64 0.08 1.64 -9.15
C ILE A 64 -1.18 1.60 -10.04
N LYS A 65 -1.47 0.47 -10.68
CA LYS A 65 -2.68 0.31 -11.51
C LYS A 65 -3.95 0.54 -10.69
N LEU A 66 -4.04 -0.09 -9.52
CA LEU A 66 -5.21 0.01 -8.65
C LEU A 66 -5.43 1.45 -8.16
N ARG A 67 -4.35 2.18 -7.81
CA ARG A 67 -4.45 3.61 -7.45
C ARG A 67 -4.87 4.50 -8.61
N ARG A 68 -4.54 4.14 -9.86
CA ARG A 68 -4.96 4.89 -11.05
C ARG A 68 -6.45 4.66 -11.33
N GLU A 69 -6.92 3.43 -11.21
CA GLU A 69 -8.34 3.10 -11.35
C GLU A 69 -9.19 3.80 -10.27
N LEU A 70 -8.75 3.76 -9.01
CA LEU A 70 -9.42 4.50 -7.93
C LEU A 70 -9.57 5.99 -8.25
N ARG A 71 -8.50 6.63 -8.75
CA ARG A 71 -8.54 8.05 -9.14
C ARG A 71 -9.44 8.33 -10.34
N LYS A 72 -9.60 7.38 -11.27
CA LYS A 72 -10.54 7.52 -12.38
C LYS A 72 -11.98 7.47 -11.88
N VAL A 73 -12.30 6.48 -11.05
CA VAL A 73 -13.64 6.32 -10.48
C VAL A 73 -14.03 7.53 -9.61
N ILE A 74 -13.11 8.03 -8.77
CA ILE A 74 -13.35 9.23 -7.96
C ILE A 74 -13.67 10.46 -8.84
N ARG A 75 -12.93 10.65 -9.94
CA ARG A 75 -13.17 11.77 -10.87
C ARG A 75 -14.50 11.65 -11.60
N GLU A 76 -14.93 10.43 -11.90
CA GLU A 76 -16.19 10.17 -12.59
C GLU A 76 -17.40 10.44 -11.69
N ILE A 77 -17.28 10.10 -10.40
CA ILE A 77 -18.26 10.46 -9.36
C ILE A 77 -18.33 11.99 -9.22
N GLU A 78 -17.18 12.66 -9.08
CA GLU A 78 -17.10 14.13 -8.92
C GLU A 78 -17.62 14.89 -10.15
N SER A 79 -17.45 14.34 -11.37
CA SER A 79 -18.01 14.91 -12.59
C SER A 79 -19.53 14.70 -12.73
N SER A 80 -20.06 13.62 -12.14
CA SER A 80 -21.49 13.32 -12.19
C SER A 80 -22.30 14.14 -11.17
N GLU A 81 -21.68 14.56 -10.06
CA GLU A 81 -22.29 15.42 -9.03
C GLU A 81 -22.33 16.90 -9.45
N LYS A 82 -21.56 17.31 -10.49
CA LYS A 82 -21.44 18.71 -10.90
C LYS A 82 -22.50 19.21 -11.91
N ILE A 83 -23.58 18.46 -12.12
CA ILE A 83 -24.68 18.87 -13.01
C ILE A 83 -25.97 18.96 -12.20
N GLU A 84 -26.22 20.15 -11.66
CA GLU A 84 -27.52 20.85 -11.58
C GLU A 84 -27.25 22.24 -10.97
N PRO A 85 -27.60 23.33 -11.67
CA PRO A 85 -29.00 23.73 -11.72
C PRO A 85 -29.51 23.84 -13.15
N SER A 86 -30.68 23.24 -13.38
CA SER A 86 -31.56 23.56 -14.50
C SER A 86 -31.88 25.05 -14.46
N LYS A 87 -31.33 25.79 -15.44
CA LYS A 87 -31.79 27.14 -15.77
C LYS A 87 -32.94 26.99 -16.75
N ASP A 88 -34.13 26.85 -16.22
CA ASP A 88 -35.36 27.15 -16.94
C ASP A 88 -35.82 28.56 -16.55
N GLU A 89 -36.09 29.34 -17.59
CA GLU A 89 -36.90 30.58 -17.65
C GLU A 89 -36.23 31.95 -17.36
N GLU A 90 -35.89 32.57 -18.49
CA GLU A 90 -35.89 33.98 -18.89
C GLU A 90 -36.49 35.03 -17.94
N GLY A 91 -35.78 36.16 -17.81
CA GLY A 91 -36.42 37.45 -17.56
C GLY A 91 -35.61 38.46 -16.75
N GLY A 92 -35.15 39.53 -17.42
CA GLY A 92 -34.90 40.82 -16.77
C GLY A 92 -33.57 40.99 -16.04
N LEU A 93 -32.60 41.60 -16.73
CA LEU A 93 -31.47 42.27 -16.11
C LEU A 93 -31.97 43.45 -15.25
N GLU A 94 -31.92 43.33 -13.93
CA GLU A 94 -31.69 44.48 -13.05
C GLU A 94 -30.68 44.09 -11.97
N ASP A 95 -29.49 44.70 -12.10
CA ASP A 95 -28.47 44.78 -11.07
C ASP A 95 -28.99 45.61 -9.88
N VAL A 96 -28.37 45.38 -8.72
CA VAL A 96 -28.26 46.30 -7.57
C VAL A 96 -29.00 45.95 -6.27
N SER A 97 -28.16 45.52 -5.32
CA SER A 97 -28.12 45.83 -3.88
C SER A 97 -29.16 45.19 -2.95
N MET A 98 -28.79 44.07 -2.34
CA MET A 98 -29.25 43.76 -0.98
C MET A 98 -28.22 44.23 0.02
N GLY A 99 -28.66 45.16 0.89
CA GLY A 99 -27.91 45.77 1.96
C GLY A 99 -27.32 44.78 2.96
N ASN A 100 -26.32 45.27 3.67
CA ASN A 100 -25.40 44.55 4.56
C ASN A 100 -26.03 44.11 5.90
N ASP A 101 -27.30 43.70 5.90
CA ASP A 101 -28.12 43.61 7.12
C ASP A 101 -28.57 42.19 7.49
N TYR A 102 -27.76 41.16 7.20
CA TYR A 102 -28.00 39.82 7.71
C TYR A 102 -27.31 39.59 9.06
N LYS A 103 -28.05 39.84 10.14
CA LYS A 103 -27.80 39.26 11.48
C LYS A 103 -28.80 38.13 11.73
N GLY A 104 -28.45 36.92 11.30
CA GLY A 104 -29.26 35.71 11.51
C GLY A 104 -28.58 34.76 12.50
N GLY A 105 -28.87 34.94 13.79
CA GLY A 105 -28.61 33.92 14.81
C GLY A 105 -29.73 32.88 14.78
N PHE A 106 -29.39 31.63 14.49
CA PHE A 106 -30.32 30.50 14.61
C PHE A 106 -29.68 29.21 15.14
N PHE A 107 -28.39 29.23 15.50
CA PHE A 107 -27.69 28.08 16.08
C PHE A 107 -26.82 28.49 17.26
N ASN A 108 -27.39 29.23 18.22
CA ASN A 108 -26.67 29.52 19.46
C ASN A 108 -27.60 29.37 20.66
N GLU A 109 -28.00 28.13 20.92
CA GLU A 109 -28.39 27.59 22.23
C GLU A 109 -27.97 26.12 22.32
#